data_AF-A0A962VEQ6-F1
#
_entry.id   AF-A0A962VEQ6-F1
#
_cell.length_a   1.000
_cell.length_b   1.000
_cell.length_c   1.000
_cell.angle_alpha   90.00
_cell.angle_beta   90.00
_cell.angle_gamma   90.00
#
_symmetry.space_group_name_H-M   'P 1'
#
loop_
_entity.id
_entity.type
_entity.pdbx_description
1 polymer ?
#
loop_
_entity_poly.entity_id
_entity_poly.type
_entity_poly.pdbx_seq_one_letter_code
_entity_poly.pdbx_strand_id
1 'polypeptide(L)'
;MPANMWIKAFIAALVLSLPAHAERTVTDSAGRALVVPDTIQRVFAAGPPASIFLYILAPDRLLGWPRAPRADERAYLAPEYRDLPELGRLTGRGDTANVEVILTTSPDIIFDFGSIVPTYVSLADRVQAQTGIPYLLIDGSFANTAESLRLMGRILGVEERAEQLAQYKEKTLAQLDKTLVDIQ
;
A
#
# COMPACT_ATOMS: atom_id res chain seq x y z
N MET A 1 45.75 2.25 59.79
CA MET A 1 45.68 1.58 58.46
C MET A 1 44.23 1.13 58.26
N PRO A 2 43.54 1.61 57.21
CA PRO A 2 42.10 1.50 57.07
C PRO A 2 41.69 0.29 56.23
N ALA A 3 40.58 -0.34 56.58
CA ALA A 3 39.85 -1.25 55.71
C ALA A 3 38.40 -0.75 55.63
N ASN A 4 37.80 -0.82 54.43
CA ASN A 4 36.40 -0.54 54.08
C ASN A 4 36.16 0.77 53.30
N MET A 5 36.85 0.90 52.17
CA MET A 5 36.23 1.34 50.90
C MET A 5 36.04 0.01 50.14
N TRP A 6 34.89 -0.36 49.58
CA TRP A 6 34.52 -0.24 48.16
C TRP A 6 33.11 -0.85 48.01
N ILE A 7 32.04 -0.04 48.00
CA ILE A 7 30.76 -0.46 47.40
C ILE A 7 30.77 0.10 45.99
N LYS A 8 31.17 -0.71 45.01
CA LYS A 8 30.96 -0.40 43.59
C LYS A 8 29.52 -0.77 43.26
N ALA A 9 28.64 0.23 43.17
CA ALA A 9 27.32 0.07 42.59
C ALA A 9 27.49 -0.26 41.09
N PHE A 10 27.08 -1.46 40.70
CA PHE A 10 27.05 -1.90 39.31
C PHE A 10 25.65 -1.60 38.77
N ILE A 11 25.47 -0.46 38.10
CA ILE A 11 24.23 -0.18 37.37
C ILE A 11 24.32 -0.95 36.05
N ALA A 12 23.61 -2.07 35.96
CA ALA A 12 23.37 -2.75 34.69
C ALA A 12 22.35 -1.91 33.90
N ALA A 13 22.83 -1.20 32.88
CA ALA A 13 21.95 -0.61 31.88
C ALA A 13 21.35 -1.73 31.03
N LEU A 14 20.10 -2.10 31.31
CA LEU A 14 19.33 -2.99 30.46
C LEU A 14 18.93 -2.20 29.21
N VAL A 15 19.76 -2.26 28.17
CA VAL A 15 19.37 -1.82 26.83
C VAL A 15 18.34 -2.81 26.34
N LEU A 16 17.06 -2.46 26.44
CA LEU A 16 15.98 -3.14 25.71
C LEU A 16 16.26 -2.92 24.22
N SER A 17 16.91 -3.89 23.59
CA SER A 17 16.97 -4.00 22.13
C SER A 17 15.54 -4.25 21.63
N LEU A 18 14.84 -3.19 21.27
CA LEU A 18 13.62 -3.30 20.46
C LEU A 18 14.02 -4.02 19.16
N PRO A 19 13.20 -4.97 18.66
CA PRO A 19 13.48 -5.56 17.36
C PRO A 19 13.50 -4.43 16.34
N ALA A 20 14.67 -4.13 15.77
CA ALA A 20 14.78 -3.25 14.62
C ALA A 20 13.87 -3.85 13.55
N HIS A 21 12.77 -3.17 13.24
CA HIS A 21 11.91 -3.58 12.14
C HIS A 21 12.77 -3.37 10.90
N ALA A 22 13.09 -4.46 10.21
CA ALA A 22 13.91 -4.38 9.03
C ALA A 22 13.17 -3.55 7.98
N GLU A 23 13.87 -2.62 7.36
CA GLU A 23 13.35 -1.67 6.39
C GLU A 23 14.08 -1.87 5.06
N ARG A 24 13.37 -1.59 3.97
CA ARG A 24 13.93 -1.61 2.63
C ARG A 24 13.47 -0.41 1.82
N THR A 25 14.31 -0.03 0.87
CA THR A 25 13.97 1.01 -0.10
C THR A 25 13.21 0.40 -1.27
N VAL A 26 12.11 1.03 -1.65
CA VAL A 26 11.34 0.76 -2.85
C VAL A 26 11.22 2.02 -3.69
N THR A 27 11.01 1.87 -4.99
CA THR A 27 10.78 3.01 -5.90
C THR A 27 9.37 2.91 -6.45
N ASP A 28 8.59 3.98 -6.32
CA ASP A 28 7.23 4.04 -6.87
C ASP A 28 7.22 4.41 -8.37
N SER A 29 6.04 4.48 -8.98
CA SER A 29 5.92 4.80 -10.41
C SER A 29 6.20 6.26 -10.75
N ALA A 30 6.26 7.15 -9.74
CA ALA A 30 6.68 8.53 -9.90
C ALA A 30 8.21 8.71 -9.74
N GLY A 31 8.96 7.62 -9.52
CA GLY A 31 10.40 7.65 -9.34
C GLY A 31 10.86 8.05 -7.94
N ARG A 32 9.96 8.10 -6.95
CA ARG A 32 10.30 8.44 -5.57
C ARG A 32 10.85 7.21 -4.87
N ALA A 33 12.01 7.37 -4.20
CA ALA A 33 12.58 6.35 -3.33
C ALA A 33 11.95 6.47 -1.93
N LEU A 34 11.38 5.38 -1.44
CA LEU A 34 10.61 5.31 -0.21
C LEU A 34 11.16 4.20 0.66
N VAL A 35 11.33 4.48 1.96
CA VAL A 35 11.69 3.47 2.95
C VAL A 35 10.39 2.86 3.48
N VAL A 36 10.25 1.54 3.36
CA VAL A 36 9.08 0.80 3.84
C VAL A 36 9.53 -0.34 4.75
N PRO A 37 8.66 -0.85 5.64
CA PRO A 37 8.93 -2.08 6.37
C PRO A 37 9.19 -3.25 5.41
N ASP A 38 10.08 -4.16 5.77
CA ASP A 38 10.35 -5.37 4.98
C ASP A 38 9.09 -6.22 4.80
N THR A 39 8.24 -6.25 5.82
CA THR A 39 6.95 -6.94 5.81
C THR A 39 5.82 -5.93 5.95
N ILE A 40 4.98 -5.84 4.91
CA ILE A 40 3.81 -4.96 4.88
C ILE A 40 2.55 -5.81 5.11
N GLN A 41 1.82 -5.53 6.18
CA GLN A 41 0.57 -6.23 6.56
C GLN A 41 -0.65 -5.30 6.56
N ARG A 42 -0.44 -3.99 6.70
CA ARG A 42 -1.51 -3.00 6.90
C ARG A 42 -1.41 -1.92 5.83
N VAL A 43 -2.34 -1.94 4.87
CA VAL A 43 -2.33 -1.00 3.76
C VAL A 43 -3.60 -0.17 3.76
N PHE A 44 -3.42 1.15 3.80
CA PHE A 44 -4.50 2.11 3.58
C PHE A 44 -4.60 2.40 2.08
N ALA A 45 -5.76 2.14 1.48
CA ALA A 45 -6.01 2.47 0.07
C ALA A 45 -6.45 3.94 -0.08
N ALA A 46 -5.68 4.74 -0.80
CA ALA A 46 -5.91 6.18 -0.94
C ALA A 46 -7.23 6.52 -1.65
N GLY A 47 -7.72 5.66 -2.53
CA GLY A 47 -8.96 5.87 -3.26
C GLY A 47 -9.52 4.59 -3.89
N PRO A 48 -10.67 4.68 -4.58
CA PRO A 48 -11.38 3.52 -5.10
C PRO A 48 -10.54 2.61 -6.01
N PRO A 49 -9.74 3.11 -6.99
CA PRO A 49 -8.92 2.24 -7.82
C PRO A 49 -7.88 1.44 -7.01
N ALA A 50 -7.21 2.09 -6.05
CA ALA A 50 -6.24 1.44 -5.17
C ALA A 50 -6.89 0.35 -4.29
N SER A 51 -8.10 0.59 -3.80
CA SER A 51 -8.80 -0.41 -2.96
C SER A 51 -9.16 -1.67 -3.72
N ILE A 52 -9.63 -1.55 -4.96
CA ILE A 52 -9.95 -2.70 -5.81
C ILE A 52 -8.68 -3.42 -6.23
N PHE A 53 -7.64 -2.68 -6.61
CA PHE A 53 -6.34 -3.25 -6.95
C PHE A 53 -5.78 -4.07 -5.78
N LEU A 54 -5.80 -3.52 -4.56
CA LEU A 54 -5.30 -4.23 -3.40
C LEU A 54 -6.16 -5.46 -3.06
N TYR A 55 -7.49 -5.34 -3.18
CA TYR A 55 -8.42 -6.44 -2.96
C TYR A 55 -8.13 -7.65 -3.87
N ILE A 56 -7.83 -7.44 -5.16
CA ILE A 56 -7.56 -8.57 -6.07
C ILE A 56 -6.17 -9.21 -5.86
N LEU A 57 -5.23 -8.44 -5.29
CA LEU A 57 -3.82 -8.81 -5.18
C LEU A 57 -3.47 -9.38 -3.80
N ALA A 58 -3.87 -8.71 -2.72
CA ALA A 58 -3.56 -9.05 -1.33
C ALA A 58 -4.66 -8.55 -0.39
N PRO A 59 -5.87 -9.12 -0.46
CA PRO A 59 -7.05 -8.60 0.26
C PRO A 59 -6.88 -8.61 1.79
N ASP A 60 -6.10 -9.55 2.34
CA ASP A 60 -5.82 -9.64 3.78
C ASP A 60 -5.08 -8.41 4.34
N ARG A 61 -4.50 -7.58 3.47
CA ARG A 61 -3.75 -6.38 3.86
C ARG A 61 -4.57 -5.10 3.78
N LEU A 62 -5.77 -5.16 3.23
CA LEU A 62 -6.65 -4.01 3.08
C LEU A 62 -7.27 -3.65 4.45
N LEU A 63 -6.94 -2.48 4.98
CA LEU A 63 -7.48 -2.03 6.26
C LEU A 63 -8.97 -1.68 6.22
N GLY A 64 -9.45 -1.23 5.07
CA GLY A 64 -10.80 -0.73 4.93
C GLY A 64 -11.09 -0.15 3.54
N TRP A 65 -12.36 0.10 3.29
CA TRP A 65 -12.83 0.63 2.02
C TRP A 65 -12.82 2.16 2.02
N PRO A 66 -12.52 2.79 0.86
CA PRO A 66 -12.64 4.24 0.74
C PRO A 66 -14.09 4.76 0.88
N ARG A 67 -15.05 3.86 0.63
CA ARG A 67 -16.49 3.99 0.87
C ARG A 67 -17.06 2.58 1.01
N ALA A 68 -17.98 2.35 1.93
CA ALA A 68 -18.63 1.05 2.11
C ALA A 68 -19.18 0.51 0.77
N PRO A 69 -18.87 -0.75 0.38
CA PRO A 69 -19.37 -1.33 -0.86
C PRO A 69 -20.91 -1.28 -0.96
N ARG A 70 -21.44 -0.89 -2.12
CA ARG A 70 -22.89 -0.84 -2.40
C ARG A 70 -23.47 -2.24 -2.50
N ALA A 71 -24.79 -2.35 -2.40
CA ALA A 71 -25.49 -3.64 -2.44
C ALA A 71 -25.18 -4.47 -3.71
N ASP A 72 -25.08 -3.81 -4.87
CA ASP A 72 -24.72 -4.40 -6.16
C ASP A 72 -23.22 -4.76 -6.27
N GLU A 73 -22.34 -3.95 -5.67
CA GLU A 73 -20.89 -4.22 -5.62
C GLU A 73 -20.57 -5.42 -4.71
N ARG A 74 -21.31 -5.55 -3.60
CA ARG A 74 -21.07 -6.58 -2.58
C ARG A 74 -21.23 -8.02 -3.07
N ALA A 75 -21.92 -8.26 -4.18
CA ALA A 75 -22.06 -9.59 -4.79
C ALA A 75 -20.73 -10.14 -5.36
N TYR A 76 -19.76 -9.26 -5.62
CA TYR A 76 -18.44 -9.60 -6.19
C TYR A 76 -17.32 -9.60 -5.15
N LEU A 77 -17.65 -9.34 -3.88
CA LEU A 77 -16.70 -9.28 -2.78
C LEU A 77 -16.85 -10.51 -1.88
N ALA A 78 -15.73 -11.13 -1.52
CA ALA A 78 -15.76 -12.24 -0.58
C ALA A 78 -16.32 -11.78 0.78
N PRO A 79 -17.10 -12.63 1.48
CA PRO A 79 -17.77 -12.26 2.74
C PRO A 79 -16.84 -11.65 3.80
N GLU A 80 -15.60 -12.11 3.88
CA GLU A 80 -14.60 -11.66 4.85
C GLU A 80 -14.09 -10.23 4.59
N TYR A 81 -14.12 -9.75 3.34
CA TYR A 81 -13.57 -8.44 2.97
C TYR A 81 -14.66 -7.38 2.72
N ARG A 82 -15.89 -7.80 2.40
CA ARG A 82 -16.99 -6.86 2.10
C ARG A 82 -17.43 -6.00 3.30
N ASP A 83 -17.15 -6.45 4.52
CA ASP A 83 -17.55 -5.81 5.77
C ASP A 83 -16.39 -5.08 6.49
N LEU A 84 -15.24 -4.93 5.82
CA LEU A 84 -14.17 -4.05 6.29
C LEU A 84 -14.68 -2.61 6.49
N PRO A 85 -14.13 -1.87 7.46
CA PRO A 85 -14.63 -0.53 7.81
C PRO A 85 -14.49 0.46 6.66
N GLU A 86 -15.36 1.47 6.64
CA GLU A 86 -15.20 2.64 5.78
C GLU A 86 -14.17 3.60 6.40
N LEU A 87 -13.08 3.87 5.68
CA LEU A 87 -11.99 4.73 6.14
C LEU A 87 -11.92 6.08 5.40
N GLY A 88 -12.80 6.28 4.43
CA GLY A 88 -12.76 7.44 3.55
C GLY A 88 -11.60 7.39 2.55
N ARG A 89 -11.46 8.46 1.77
CA ARG A 89 -10.46 8.54 0.69
C ARG A 89 -9.67 9.84 0.71
N LEU A 90 -8.44 9.76 0.23
CA LEU A 90 -7.51 10.87 0.02
C LEU A 90 -7.54 11.41 -1.41
N THR A 91 -8.08 10.64 -2.36
CA THR A 91 -8.13 11.03 -3.77
C THR A 91 -9.52 10.92 -4.40
N GLY A 92 -9.73 11.79 -5.40
CA GLY A 92 -10.95 11.87 -6.21
C GLY A 92 -11.87 13.01 -5.81
N ARG A 93 -13.09 13.02 -6.36
CA ARG A 93 -14.03 14.12 -6.10
C ARG A 93 -14.63 14.03 -4.71
N GLY A 94 -14.31 14.93 -3.78
CA GLY A 94 -14.89 14.95 -2.44
C GLY A 94 -14.15 14.05 -1.46
N ASP A 95 -12.83 14.22 -1.38
CA ASP A 95 -11.95 13.56 -0.42
C ASP A 95 -12.53 13.65 1.00
N THR A 96 -12.53 12.53 1.71
CA THR A 96 -13.25 12.37 2.98
C THR A 96 -12.37 11.85 4.12
N ALA A 97 -11.23 11.24 3.82
CA ALA A 97 -10.27 10.83 4.85
C ALA A 97 -9.45 12.04 5.29
N ASN A 98 -9.29 12.19 6.60
CA ASN A 98 -8.34 13.13 7.17
C ASN A 98 -7.09 12.37 7.68
N VAL A 99 -6.07 13.14 8.06
CA VAL A 99 -4.82 12.60 8.63
C VAL A 99 -5.07 11.78 9.90
N GLU A 100 -6.08 12.13 10.70
CA GLU A 100 -6.41 11.43 11.94
C GLU A 100 -6.88 9.98 11.72
N VAL A 101 -7.71 9.73 10.71
CA VAL A 101 -8.12 8.36 10.34
C VAL A 101 -6.91 7.51 9.94
N ILE A 102 -5.96 8.10 9.22
CA ILE A 102 -4.72 7.40 8.82
C ILE A 102 -3.90 7.05 10.06
N LEU A 103 -3.67 8.01 10.96
CA LEU A 103 -2.87 7.80 12.15
C LEU A 103 -3.49 6.75 13.09
N THR A 104 -4.81 6.82 13.30
CA THR A 104 -5.56 5.90 14.17
C THR A 104 -5.62 4.48 13.61
N THR A 105 -5.58 4.31 12.29
CA THR A 105 -5.54 2.98 11.66
C THR A 105 -4.13 2.41 11.57
N SER A 106 -3.09 3.22 11.81
CA SER A 106 -1.68 2.80 11.84
C SER A 106 -1.29 1.86 10.67
N PRO A 107 -1.44 2.31 9.40
CA PRO A 107 -0.97 1.54 8.25
C PRO A 107 0.56 1.51 8.18
N ASP A 108 1.09 0.44 7.59
CA ASP A 108 2.50 0.33 7.24
C ASP A 108 2.82 1.20 6.01
N ILE A 109 1.87 1.28 5.07
CA ILE A 109 1.95 2.11 3.87
C ILE A 109 0.57 2.68 3.50
N ILE A 110 0.58 3.83 2.82
CA ILE A 110 -0.55 4.33 2.04
C ILE A 110 -0.30 3.93 0.58
N PHE A 111 -1.29 3.31 -0.05
CA PHE A 111 -1.22 2.88 -1.44
C PHE A 111 -2.20 3.67 -2.31
N ASP A 112 -1.67 4.30 -3.35
CA ASP A 112 -2.44 5.00 -4.36
C ASP A 112 -2.14 4.41 -5.74
N PHE A 113 -3.17 4.36 -6.57
CA PHE A 113 -3.14 3.76 -7.90
C PHE A 113 -3.90 4.67 -8.86
N GLY A 114 -3.17 5.42 -9.67
CA GLY A 114 -3.77 6.50 -10.44
C GLY A 114 -2.75 7.33 -11.21
N SER A 115 -3.08 8.59 -11.44
CA SER A 115 -2.24 9.49 -12.22
C SER A 115 -0.99 9.91 -11.45
N ILE A 116 0.17 9.84 -12.13
CA ILE A 116 1.48 10.22 -11.57
C ILE A 116 1.89 11.66 -11.89
N VAL A 117 0.93 12.53 -12.25
CA VAL A 117 1.21 13.95 -12.55
C VAL A 117 1.63 14.71 -11.28
N PRO A 118 2.33 15.87 -11.40
CA PRO A 118 2.91 16.59 -10.26
C PRO A 118 1.93 16.90 -9.12
N THR A 119 0.65 17.11 -9.42
CA THR A 119 -0.38 17.35 -8.40
C THR A 119 -0.56 16.17 -7.45
N TYR A 120 -0.56 14.93 -7.94
CA TYR A 120 -0.69 13.73 -7.10
C TYR A 120 0.62 13.39 -6.39
N VAL A 121 1.77 13.64 -7.04
CA VAL A 121 3.08 13.55 -6.36
C VAL A 121 3.13 14.50 -5.16
N SER A 122 2.72 15.76 -5.34
CA SER A 122 2.68 16.75 -4.26
C SER A 122 1.70 16.39 -3.13
N LEU A 123 0.56 15.75 -3.47
CA LEU A 123 -0.38 15.22 -2.48
C LEU A 123 0.28 14.10 -1.66
N ALA A 124 0.88 13.13 -2.33
CA ALA A 124 1.53 12.00 -1.69
C ALA A 124 2.66 12.46 -0.76
N ASP A 125 3.52 13.39 -1.20
CA ASP A 125 4.59 13.96 -0.38
C ASP A 125 4.04 14.69 0.85
N ARG A 126 2.97 15.48 0.67
CA ARG A 126 2.34 16.21 1.79
C ARG A 126 1.76 15.26 2.83
N VAL A 127 1.00 14.24 2.40
CA VAL A 127 0.37 13.28 3.32
C VAL A 127 1.44 12.46 4.06
N GLN A 128 2.47 12.01 3.34
CA GLN A 128 3.61 11.33 3.95
C GLN A 128 4.31 12.20 4.99
N ALA A 129 4.58 13.47 4.68
CA ALA A 129 5.21 14.40 5.63
C ALA A 129 4.35 14.66 6.88
N GLN A 130 3.02 14.67 6.74
CA GLN A 130 2.09 14.89 7.85
C GLN A 130 1.92 13.67 8.75
N THR A 131 1.98 12.47 8.16
CA THR A 131 1.68 11.20 8.86
C THR A 131 2.92 10.44 9.31
N GLY A 132 4.06 10.66 8.64
CA GLY A 132 5.25 9.82 8.75
C GLY A 132 5.11 8.46 8.05
N ILE A 133 3.98 8.19 7.37
CA ILE A 133 3.70 6.89 6.75
C ILE A 133 4.09 6.94 5.27
N PRO A 134 4.86 5.95 4.75
CA PRO A 134 5.25 5.91 3.35
C PRO A 134 4.02 5.88 2.43
N TYR A 135 3.97 6.81 1.47
CA TYR A 135 2.88 6.92 0.49
C TYR A 135 3.39 6.46 -0.87
N LEU A 136 2.96 5.28 -1.32
CA LEU A 136 3.28 4.70 -2.62
C LEU A 136 2.30 5.18 -3.69
N LEU A 137 2.81 5.88 -4.71
CA LEU A 137 2.03 6.32 -5.86
C LEU A 137 2.38 5.46 -7.08
N ILE A 138 1.45 4.58 -7.46
CA ILE A 138 1.62 3.62 -8.54
C ILE A 138 0.81 4.05 -9.76
N ASP A 139 1.38 3.86 -10.94
CA ASP A 139 0.74 4.27 -12.20
C ASP A 139 -0.51 3.43 -12.48
N GLY A 140 -1.66 4.12 -12.49
CA GLY A 140 -2.98 3.59 -12.78
C GLY A 140 -3.34 3.53 -14.26
N SER A 141 -2.41 3.87 -15.16
CA SER A 141 -2.66 3.78 -16.60
C SER A 141 -2.97 2.33 -17.01
N PHE A 142 -3.98 2.18 -17.86
CA PHE A 142 -4.43 0.86 -18.31
C PHE A 142 -3.31 0.09 -19.04
N ALA A 143 -2.47 0.80 -19.80
CA ALA A 143 -1.31 0.23 -20.47
C ALA A 143 -0.33 -0.42 -19.46
N ASN A 144 -0.06 0.25 -18.34
CA ASN A 144 0.94 -0.18 -17.36
C ASN A 144 0.40 -1.11 -16.27
N THR A 145 -0.88 -1.49 -16.29
CA THR A 145 -1.50 -2.30 -15.22
C THR A 145 -0.74 -3.60 -14.91
N ALA A 146 -0.18 -4.29 -15.91
CA ALA A 146 0.62 -5.51 -15.69
C ALA A 146 1.92 -5.23 -14.91
N GLU A 147 2.64 -4.16 -15.27
CA GLU A 147 3.85 -3.75 -14.56
C GLU A 147 3.55 -3.23 -13.16
N SER A 148 2.45 -2.50 -12.98
CA SER A 148 1.98 -2.05 -11.67
C SER A 148 1.62 -3.23 -10.77
N LEU A 149 0.99 -4.28 -11.31
CA LEU A 149 0.74 -5.55 -10.59
C LEU A 149 2.05 -6.21 -10.16
N ARG A 150 3.02 -6.36 -11.07
CA ARG A 150 4.33 -6.96 -10.75
C ARG A 150 5.09 -6.13 -9.70
N LEU A 151 5.06 -4.80 -9.80
CA LEU A 151 5.68 -3.89 -8.84
C LEU A 151 5.07 -4.06 -7.45
N MET A 152 3.75 -3.95 -7.34
CA MET A 152 3.08 -4.15 -6.05
C MET A 152 3.21 -5.59 -5.54
N GLY A 153 3.28 -6.58 -6.43
CA GLY A 153 3.59 -7.97 -6.10
C GLY A 153 4.91 -8.11 -5.36
N ARG A 154 5.98 -7.49 -5.87
CA ARG A 154 7.29 -7.46 -5.19
C ARG A 154 7.30 -6.60 -3.92
N ILE A 155 6.54 -5.50 -3.89
CA ILE A 155 6.43 -4.66 -2.69
C ILE A 155 5.73 -5.41 -1.56
N LEU A 156 4.70 -6.18 -1.90
CA LEU A 156 3.92 -6.93 -0.93
C LEU A 156 4.51 -8.34 -0.69
N GLY A 157 5.34 -8.90 -1.56
CA GLY A 157 5.78 -10.29 -1.43
C GLY A 157 4.67 -11.28 -1.79
N VAL A 158 3.92 -10.98 -2.85
CA VAL A 158 2.86 -11.82 -3.44
C VAL A 158 3.09 -11.96 -4.95
N GLU A 159 4.34 -12.13 -5.36
CA GLU A 159 4.80 -12.12 -6.74
C GLU A 159 4.08 -13.16 -7.62
N GLU A 160 3.79 -14.35 -7.09
CA GLU A 160 3.08 -15.38 -7.82
C GLU A 160 1.66 -14.92 -8.22
N ARG A 161 0.91 -14.36 -7.27
CA ARG A 161 -0.43 -13.83 -7.51
C ARG A 161 -0.39 -12.63 -8.47
N ALA A 162 0.58 -11.74 -8.28
CA ALA A 162 0.79 -10.61 -9.18
C ALA A 162 1.04 -11.05 -10.62
N GLU A 163 1.90 -12.05 -10.81
CA GLU A 163 2.25 -12.56 -12.14
C GLU A 163 1.06 -13.24 -12.82
N GLN A 164 0.25 -14.01 -12.09
CA GLN A 164 -0.99 -14.59 -12.62
C GLN A 164 -1.93 -13.52 -13.18
N LEU A 165 -2.13 -12.42 -12.44
CA LEU A 165 -3.00 -11.31 -12.86
C LEU A 165 -2.39 -10.51 -14.03
N ALA A 166 -1.08 -10.27 -13.98
CA ALA A 166 -0.37 -9.56 -15.05
C ALA A 166 -0.45 -10.32 -16.38
N GLN A 167 -0.20 -11.62 -16.36
CA GLN A 167 -0.32 -12.47 -17.55
C GLN A 167 -1.75 -12.55 -18.08
N TYR A 168 -2.75 -12.58 -17.21
CA TYR A 168 -4.15 -12.55 -17.62
C TYR A 168 -4.47 -11.27 -18.41
N LYS A 169 -4.03 -10.11 -17.91
CA LYS A 169 -4.16 -8.82 -18.62
C LYS A 169 -3.46 -8.86 -19.97
N GLU A 170 -2.22 -9.29 -20.02
CA GLU A 170 -1.42 -9.34 -21.26
C GLU A 170 -2.05 -10.26 -22.32
N LYS A 171 -2.47 -11.46 -21.92
CA LYS A 171 -3.17 -12.40 -22.82
C LYS A 171 -4.48 -11.83 -23.35
N THR A 172 -5.26 -11.20 -22.48
CA THR A 172 -6.55 -10.60 -22.87
C THR A 172 -6.37 -9.47 -23.88
N LEU A 173 -5.38 -8.60 -23.68
CA LEU A 173 -5.09 -7.52 -24.64
C LEU A 173 -4.53 -8.05 -25.96
N ALA A 174 -3.62 -9.02 -25.92
CA ALA A 174 -3.11 -9.64 -27.15
C ALA A 174 -4.23 -10.29 -27.98
N GLN A 175 -5.23 -10.88 -27.31
CA GLN A 175 -6.40 -11.43 -27.98
C GLN A 175 -7.30 -10.34 -28.58
N LEU A 176 -7.50 -9.23 -27.87
CA LEU A 176 -8.27 -8.09 -28.36
C LEU A 176 -7.62 -7.48 -29.60
N ASP A 177 -6.31 -7.23 -29.57
CA ASP A 177 -5.55 -6.66 -30.69
C ASP A 177 -5.64 -7.55 -31.92
N LYS A 178 -5.50 -8.87 -31.75
CA LYS A 178 -5.68 -9.82 -32.85
C LYS A 178 -7.08 -9.76 -33.46
N THR A 179 -8.11 -9.69 -32.62
CA THR A 179 -9.51 -9.63 -33.08
C THR A 179 -9.80 -8.33 -33.83
N LEU A 180 -9.21 -7.20 -33.41
CA LEU A 180 -9.38 -5.91 -34.09
C LEU A 180 -8.71 -5.86 -35.45
N VAL A 181 -7.56 -6.54 -35.61
CA VAL A 181 -6.89 -6.70 -36.91
C VAL A 181 -7.72 -7.56 -37.86
N ASP A 182 -8.40 -8.59 -37.37
CA ASP A 182 -9.24 -9.49 -38.18
C ASP A 182 -10.55 -8.83 -38.69
N ILE A 183 -10.90 -7.63 -38.20
CA ILE A 183 -12.12 -6.87 -38.57
C ILE A 183 -11.80 -5.74 -39.57
N GLN A 184 -10.52 -5.46 -39.85
CA GLN A 184 -10.07 -4.45 -40.81
C GLN A 184 -9.73 -5.06 -42.17
#